data_AF-A0A7X0SVX9-F1
#
_entry.id   AF-A0A7X0SVX9-F1
#
_cell.length_a   1.000
_cell.length_b   1.000
_cell.length_c   1.000
_cell.angle_alpha   90.00
_cell.angle_beta   90.00
_cell.angle_gamma   90.00
#
_symmetry.space_group_name_H-M   'P 1'
#
loop_
_entity.id
_entity.type
_entity.pdbx_description
1 polymer ?
#
loop_
_entity_poly.entity_id
_entity_poly.type
_entity_poly.pdbx_seq_one_letter_code
_entity_poly.pdbx_strand_id
1 'polypeptide(L)'
;MKLQERQSPFSDYAMRDGLRRFARKLKEGRGVTVAFLGGSVTEGAGASDGERTSYRALTCRYLTERYPLSSPKFVNAAIGGTDSVYGAFRLKEHVLRQGLPIDLLFVEFAVNDAGDRDASVRAMEGIVRQARRACPDIDICFLYTARKEDVELFRTEGKEQANVDHHEEVAERYRLPSVHIAREIYRRVAAGEIGWERISGDNVHPNDFGYALYAEFLRDFLDTALRTEDGGAPEPGKETPDPAPLHPLSYAVADLRSPHEIGQAEGWEKLEDWTFEHVCYWKLPGRILFGNRIGASFRFDFYGTAVGFSMLAGIDLGNVDYSIDGGPFQTAELFDEKCADFYRPKIVLLADSLAPGAHSLDIRISESRHALSEGHAVRLLNFLVNG
;
A
#
# COMPACT_ATOMS: atom_id res chain seq x y z
N MET A 1 -17.84 27.09 -27.50
CA MET A 1 -17.31 27.10 -26.12
C MET A 1 -15.80 27.26 -26.23
N LYS A 2 -15.23 28.25 -25.55
CA LYS A 2 -13.85 28.72 -25.73
C LYS A 2 -12.84 27.59 -25.51
N LEU A 3 -11.81 27.52 -26.37
CA LEU A 3 -10.58 26.78 -26.12
C LEU A 3 -10.04 27.25 -24.75
N GLN A 4 -10.08 26.38 -23.74
CA GLN A 4 -9.29 26.60 -22.53
C GLN A 4 -7.83 26.61 -22.95
N GLU A 5 -7.15 27.73 -22.71
CA GLU A 5 -5.69 27.79 -22.78
C GLU A 5 -5.14 26.62 -21.97
N ARG A 6 -4.32 25.79 -22.63
CA ARG A 6 -3.68 24.65 -21.98
C ARG A 6 -2.84 25.25 -20.84
N GLN A 7 -3.20 24.94 -19.60
CA GLN A 7 -2.34 25.23 -18.45
C GLN A 7 -0.94 24.66 -18.74
N SER A 8 0.10 25.29 -18.19
CA SER A 8 1.47 24.79 -18.32
C SER A 8 1.54 23.31 -17.91
N PRO A 9 2.34 22.47 -18.58
CA PRO A 9 2.45 21.06 -18.23
C PRO A 9 2.77 20.87 -16.75
N PHE A 10 2.17 19.85 -16.14
CA PHE A 10 2.43 19.52 -14.74
C PHE A 10 3.93 19.26 -14.52
N SER A 11 4.50 19.81 -13.44
CA SER A 11 5.94 19.76 -13.13
C SER A 11 6.28 19.51 -11.66
N ASP A 12 5.29 19.24 -10.80
CA ASP A 12 5.54 18.87 -9.40
C ASP A 12 5.92 17.39 -9.28
N TYR A 13 7.10 17.05 -9.78
CA TYR A 13 7.69 15.72 -9.63
C TYR A 13 9.21 15.82 -9.45
N ALA A 14 9.79 14.83 -8.79
CA ALA A 14 11.24 14.64 -8.77
C ALA A 14 11.58 13.49 -9.73
N MET A 15 12.36 13.75 -10.78
CA MET A 15 12.69 12.73 -11.78
C MET A 15 13.67 11.68 -11.24
N ARG A 16 14.67 12.09 -10.45
CA ARG A 16 15.78 11.25 -9.96
C ARG A 16 16.36 10.36 -11.08
N ASP A 17 16.42 9.03 -10.89
CA ASP A 17 16.91 8.13 -11.94
C ASP A 17 15.87 7.85 -13.04
N GLY A 18 14.62 8.25 -12.81
CA GLY A 18 13.52 8.17 -13.78
C GLY A 18 13.00 6.76 -13.99
N LEU A 19 12.31 6.56 -15.12
CA LEU A 19 11.73 5.27 -15.53
C LEU A 19 12.49 4.66 -16.71
N ARG A 20 13.83 4.70 -16.64
CA ARG A 20 14.69 4.40 -17.81
C ARG A 20 14.59 2.95 -18.27
N ARG A 21 14.45 1.99 -17.35
CA ARG A 21 14.42 0.56 -17.70
C ARG A 21 13.09 0.22 -18.37
N PHE A 22 12.00 0.76 -17.84
CA PHE A 22 10.66 0.67 -18.38
C PHE A 22 10.55 1.38 -19.75
N ALA A 23 11.06 2.62 -19.86
CA ALA A 23 11.08 3.37 -21.11
C ALA A 23 11.84 2.62 -22.23
N ARG A 24 12.97 1.99 -21.91
CA ARG A 24 13.69 1.12 -22.86
C ARG A 24 12.83 -0.06 -23.32
N LYS A 25 12.18 -0.79 -22.40
CA LYS A 25 11.31 -1.93 -22.74
C LYS A 25 10.16 -1.51 -23.66
N LEU A 26 9.56 -0.35 -23.40
CA LEU A 26 8.54 0.24 -24.26
C LEU A 26 9.06 0.57 -25.66
N LYS A 27 10.23 1.21 -25.76
CA LYS A 27 10.87 1.55 -27.05
C LYS A 27 11.20 0.33 -27.89
N GLU A 28 11.59 -0.77 -27.24
CA GLU A 28 11.88 -2.06 -27.89
C GLU A 28 10.61 -2.84 -28.28
N GLY A 29 9.41 -2.35 -27.92
CA GLY A 29 8.15 -3.05 -28.16
C GLY A 29 8.01 -4.34 -27.36
N ARG A 30 8.74 -4.50 -26.25
CA ARG A 30 8.63 -5.69 -25.40
C ARG A 30 7.37 -5.64 -24.55
N GLY A 31 6.83 -6.83 -24.26
CA GLY A 31 5.77 -7.02 -23.28
C GLY A 31 6.15 -6.41 -21.94
N VAL A 32 5.25 -5.62 -21.34
CA VAL A 32 5.47 -5.02 -20.02
C VAL A 32 4.32 -5.28 -19.04
N THR A 33 4.64 -5.36 -17.76
CA THR A 33 3.68 -5.45 -16.65
C THR A 33 3.85 -4.27 -15.70
N VAL A 34 2.75 -3.57 -15.41
CA VAL A 34 2.68 -2.43 -14.50
C VAL A 34 1.83 -2.79 -13.30
N ALA A 35 2.34 -2.57 -12.10
CA ALA A 35 1.62 -2.81 -10.85
C ALA A 35 1.31 -1.49 -10.12
N PHE A 36 0.16 -1.47 -9.45
CA PHE A 36 -0.27 -0.38 -8.58
C PHE A 36 -0.48 -0.93 -7.18
N LEU A 37 0.34 -0.49 -6.23
CA LEU A 37 0.24 -0.83 -4.82
C LEU A 37 -0.16 0.41 -4.03
N GLY A 38 -1.33 0.39 -3.41
CA GLY A 38 -1.77 1.53 -2.62
C GLY A 38 -3.05 1.29 -1.83
N GLY A 39 -3.59 2.37 -1.28
CA GLY A 39 -4.84 2.41 -0.54
C GLY A 39 -6.09 2.59 -1.42
N SER A 40 -7.13 3.17 -0.83
CA SER A 40 -8.47 3.33 -1.44
C SER A 40 -8.48 4.29 -2.64
N VAL A 41 -7.60 5.29 -2.67
CA VAL A 41 -7.47 6.20 -3.83
C VAL A 41 -6.93 5.44 -5.05
N THR A 42 -6.01 4.50 -4.84
CA THR A 42 -5.45 3.65 -5.89
C THR A 42 -6.43 2.55 -6.35
N GLU A 43 -7.25 2.06 -5.42
CA GLU A 43 -8.36 1.14 -5.70
C GLU A 43 -9.40 1.81 -6.61
N GLY A 44 -9.70 3.08 -6.36
CA GLY A 44 -10.64 3.90 -7.13
C GLY A 44 -11.88 4.33 -6.34
N ALA A 45 -11.84 4.30 -5.01
CA ALA A 45 -12.94 4.80 -4.17
C ALA A 45 -13.29 6.25 -4.54
N GLY A 46 -14.58 6.61 -4.54
CA GLY A 46 -15.07 7.92 -4.98
C GLY A 46 -15.33 8.05 -6.48
N ALA A 47 -14.74 7.18 -7.31
CA ALA A 47 -15.04 7.11 -8.75
C ALA A 47 -16.44 6.55 -8.99
N SER A 48 -17.09 6.95 -10.08
CA SER A 48 -18.34 6.31 -10.53
C SER A 48 -18.11 4.85 -10.96
N ASP A 49 -16.92 4.54 -11.47
CA ASP A 49 -16.46 3.20 -11.77
C ASP A 49 -14.94 3.11 -11.57
N GLY A 50 -14.51 2.47 -10.48
CA GLY A 50 -13.10 2.36 -10.11
C GLY A 50 -12.21 1.71 -11.17
N GLU A 51 -12.77 0.86 -12.04
CA GLU A 51 -12.03 0.20 -13.12
C GLU A 51 -12.01 1.01 -14.43
N ARG A 52 -12.70 2.16 -14.48
CA ARG A 52 -12.81 2.98 -15.71
C ARG A 52 -12.45 4.45 -15.53
N THR A 53 -12.76 5.03 -14.37
CA THR A 53 -12.64 6.47 -14.13
C THR A 53 -11.68 6.83 -13.01
N SER A 54 -11.09 5.86 -12.30
CA SER A 54 -9.98 6.11 -11.36
C SER A 54 -8.70 6.56 -12.07
N TYR A 55 -7.78 7.24 -11.37
CA TYR A 55 -6.51 7.65 -11.97
C TYR A 55 -5.72 6.44 -12.48
N ARG A 56 -5.76 5.31 -11.75
CA ARG A 56 -5.16 4.04 -12.14
C ARG A 56 -5.73 3.57 -13.47
N ALA A 57 -7.06 3.45 -13.58
CA ALA A 57 -7.73 2.98 -14.79
C ALA A 57 -7.42 3.88 -16.00
N LEU A 58 -7.44 5.20 -15.80
CA LEU A 58 -7.11 6.18 -16.82
C LEU A 58 -5.64 6.09 -17.26
N THR A 59 -4.72 5.83 -16.33
CA THR A 59 -3.30 5.61 -16.60
C THR A 59 -3.07 4.30 -17.37
N CYS A 60 -3.76 3.22 -16.99
CA CYS A 60 -3.73 1.95 -17.73
C CYS A 60 -4.19 2.14 -19.18
N ARG A 61 -5.28 2.88 -19.38
CA ARG A 61 -5.79 3.21 -20.72
C ARG A 61 -4.77 4.00 -21.53
N TYR A 62 -4.19 5.06 -20.94
CA TYR A 62 -3.16 5.86 -21.59
C TYR A 62 -1.96 5.00 -22.03
N LEU A 63 -1.43 4.14 -21.16
CA LEU A 63 -0.29 3.27 -21.50
C LEU A 63 -0.63 2.27 -22.61
N THR A 64 -1.85 1.71 -22.59
CA THR A 64 -2.33 0.79 -23.62
C THR A 64 -2.45 1.46 -24.98
N GLU A 65 -3.04 2.66 -25.02
CA GLU A 65 -3.22 3.44 -26.25
C GLU A 65 -1.88 3.96 -26.79
N ARG A 66 -0.97 4.37 -25.91
CA ARG A 66 0.31 4.98 -26.28
C ARG A 66 1.37 3.98 -26.71
N TYR A 67 1.33 2.75 -26.18
CA TYR A 67 2.32 1.69 -26.41
C TYR A 67 1.67 0.34 -26.77
N PRO A 68 0.87 0.27 -27.85
CA PRO A 68 0.14 -0.96 -28.21
C PRO A 68 1.07 -2.14 -28.55
N LEU A 69 2.27 -1.88 -29.09
CA LEU A 69 3.25 -2.92 -29.40
C LEU A 69 3.78 -3.64 -28.14
N SER A 70 3.84 -2.93 -27.01
CA SER A 70 4.31 -3.47 -25.74
C SER A 70 3.25 -4.26 -24.97
N SER A 71 2.01 -4.33 -25.49
CA SER A 71 0.88 -5.06 -24.88
C SER A 71 0.83 -4.99 -23.35
N PRO A 72 0.71 -3.79 -22.75
CA PRO A 72 0.83 -3.62 -21.31
C PRO A 72 -0.17 -4.48 -20.53
N LYS A 73 0.32 -5.14 -19.48
CA LYS A 73 -0.50 -5.87 -18.50
C LYS A 73 -0.52 -5.10 -17.18
N PHE A 74 -1.61 -5.21 -16.44
CA PHE A 74 -1.82 -4.43 -15.23
C PHE A 74 -2.14 -5.32 -14.04
N VAL A 75 -1.47 -5.05 -12.92
CA VAL A 75 -1.75 -5.64 -11.61
C VAL A 75 -2.34 -4.55 -10.72
N ASN A 76 -3.63 -4.68 -10.38
CA ASN A 76 -4.25 -3.86 -9.34
C ASN A 76 -4.03 -4.55 -7.99
N ALA A 77 -3.07 -4.06 -7.21
CA ALA A 77 -2.80 -4.50 -5.86
C ALA A 77 -3.22 -3.44 -4.84
N ALA A 78 -4.25 -2.63 -5.12
CA ALA A 78 -4.79 -1.69 -4.16
C ALA A 78 -5.71 -2.39 -3.15
N ILE A 79 -5.68 -1.94 -1.89
CA ILE A 79 -6.65 -2.37 -0.87
C ILE A 79 -7.04 -1.14 -0.05
N GLY A 80 -8.32 -0.78 -0.09
CA GLY A 80 -8.87 0.35 0.65
C GLY A 80 -8.60 0.27 2.15
N GLY A 81 -8.29 1.42 2.77
CA GLY A 81 -8.09 1.53 4.23
C GLY A 81 -6.83 0.85 4.76
N THR A 82 -5.82 0.61 3.91
CA THR A 82 -4.55 -0.02 4.32
C THR A 82 -3.36 0.91 4.11
N ASP A 83 -2.35 0.76 4.95
CA ASP A 83 -1.14 1.59 5.01
C ASP A 83 0.05 0.93 4.29
N SER A 84 1.16 1.68 4.23
CA SER A 84 2.41 1.19 3.64
C SER A 84 2.96 -0.03 4.38
N VAL A 85 2.76 -0.13 5.70
CA VAL A 85 3.18 -1.28 6.51
C VAL A 85 2.56 -2.55 5.95
N TYR A 86 1.23 -2.61 5.81
CA TYR A 86 0.61 -3.77 5.17
C TYR A 86 1.03 -3.94 3.72
N GLY A 87 1.20 -2.83 2.99
CA GLY A 87 1.80 -2.82 1.66
C GLY A 87 3.11 -3.62 1.58
N ALA A 88 4.02 -3.44 2.55
CA ALA A 88 5.28 -4.16 2.63
C ALA A 88 5.10 -5.65 2.90
N PHE A 89 4.24 -6.04 3.84
CA PHE A 89 4.01 -7.46 4.15
C PHE A 89 3.30 -8.20 3.01
N ARG A 90 2.41 -7.52 2.28
CA ARG A 90 1.56 -8.13 1.26
C ARG A 90 2.10 -8.02 -0.16
N LEU A 91 3.22 -7.33 -0.36
CA LEU A 91 3.80 -7.08 -1.69
C LEU A 91 4.01 -8.40 -2.45
N LYS A 92 4.60 -9.40 -1.79
CA LYS A 92 4.89 -10.68 -2.42
C LYS A 92 3.63 -11.36 -2.95
N GLU A 93 2.59 -11.42 -2.14
CA GLU A 93 1.32 -12.08 -2.48
C GLU A 93 0.56 -11.31 -3.58
N HIS A 94 0.38 -10.01 -3.41
CA HIS A 94 -0.49 -9.21 -4.29
C HIS A 94 0.20 -8.66 -5.54
N VAL A 95 1.54 -8.57 -5.56
CA VAL A 95 2.30 -8.03 -6.69
C VAL A 95 3.23 -9.06 -7.31
N LEU A 96 4.10 -9.69 -6.50
CA LEU A 96 5.22 -10.49 -7.06
C LEU A 96 4.82 -11.92 -7.44
N ARG A 97 3.76 -12.48 -6.86
CA ARG A 97 3.24 -13.84 -7.16
C ARG A 97 2.20 -13.88 -8.28
N GLN A 98 2.04 -12.80 -9.04
CA GLN A 98 1.06 -12.72 -10.13
C GLN A 98 1.50 -13.47 -11.42
N GLY A 99 2.64 -14.18 -11.37
CA GLY A 99 3.11 -15.04 -12.48
C GLY A 99 3.82 -14.30 -13.61
N LEU A 100 4.11 -13.00 -13.45
CA LEU A 100 4.81 -12.16 -14.42
C LEU A 100 5.82 -11.24 -13.70
N PRO A 101 7.00 -10.98 -14.29
CA PRO A 101 7.90 -9.96 -13.77
C PRO A 101 7.26 -8.58 -13.88
N ILE A 102 7.44 -7.76 -12.85
CA ILE A 102 6.93 -6.38 -12.83
C ILE A 102 8.00 -5.44 -13.36
N ASP A 103 7.63 -4.62 -14.34
CA ASP A 103 8.53 -3.67 -15.00
C ASP A 103 8.41 -2.25 -14.43
N LEU A 104 7.21 -1.89 -13.95
CA LEU A 104 6.93 -0.63 -13.28
C LEU A 104 6.01 -0.87 -12.09
N LEU A 105 6.39 -0.36 -10.91
CA LEU A 105 5.55 -0.36 -9.71
C LEU A 105 5.25 1.07 -9.28
N PHE A 106 3.98 1.45 -9.27
CA PHE A 106 3.50 2.65 -8.59
C PHE A 106 3.15 2.33 -7.14
N VAL A 107 3.61 3.16 -6.21
CA VAL A 107 3.34 3.04 -4.77
C VAL A 107 2.69 4.31 -4.24
N GLU A 108 1.56 4.18 -3.54
CA GLU A 108 0.76 5.31 -3.06
C GLU A 108 0.14 5.00 -1.69
N PHE A 109 0.66 5.63 -0.63
CA PHE A 109 0.17 5.45 0.74
C PHE A 109 0.20 6.75 1.58
N ALA A 110 0.54 7.90 1.00
CA ALA A 110 0.79 9.12 1.76
C ALA A 110 -0.46 9.64 2.50
N VAL A 111 -1.67 9.32 2.02
CA VAL A 111 -2.93 9.65 2.73
C VAL A 111 -3.39 8.54 3.68
N ASN A 112 -2.73 7.37 3.66
CA ASN A 112 -3.07 6.21 4.48
C ASN A 112 -2.19 6.06 5.72
N ASP A 113 -0.91 6.39 5.62
CA ASP A 113 0.02 6.27 6.74
C ASP A 113 -0.37 7.23 7.89
N ALA A 114 -0.13 6.82 9.13
CA ALA A 114 -0.62 7.51 10.32
C ALA A 114 0.25 8.71 10.76
N GLY A 115 1.24 9.12 9.96
CA GLY A 115 2.19 10.18 10.35
C GLY A 115 3.38 9.67 11.19
N ASP A 116 3.48 8.37 11.44
CA ASP A 116 4.66 7.78 12.08
C ASP A 116 5.78 7.63 11.06
N ARG A 117 6.87 8.39 11.24
CA ARG A 117 8.01 8.40 10.34
C ARG A 117 8.67 7.02 10.24
N ASP A 118 8.96 6.37 11.36
CA ASP A 118 9.75 5.14 11.36
C ASP A 118 8.94 4.00 10.74
N ALA A 119 7.65 3.89 11.04
CA ALA A 119 6.75 2.93 10.39
C ALA A 119 6.72 3.15 8.87
N SER A 120 6.53 4.40 8.42
CA SER A 120 6.48 4.76 6.99
C SER A 120 7.79 4.43 6.28
N VAL A 121 8.93 4.85 6.85
CA VAL A 121 10.27 4.63 6.27
C VAL A 121 10.58 3.13 6.19
N ARG A 122 10.34 2.36 7.26
CA ARG A 122 10.57 0.91 7.30
C ARG A 122 9.75 0.17 6.25
N ALA A 123 8.51 0.61 6.04
CA ALA A 123 7.58 0.03 5.08
C ALA A 123 7.91 0.37 3.64
N MET A 124 8.06 1.65 3.32
CA MET A 124 8.38 2.11 1.98
C MET A 124 9.75 1.58 1.53
N GLU A 125 10.76 1.58 2.42
CA GLU A 125 12.05 0.93 2.16
C GLU A 125 11.89 -0.58 1.95
N GLY A 126 11.08 -1.23 2.77
CA GLY A 126 10.76 -2.66 2.63
C GLY A 126 10.20 -3.00 1.26
N ILE A 127 9.21 -2.22 0.79
CA ILE A 127 8.59 -2.37 -0.54
C ILE A 127 9.65 -2.27 -1.65
N VAL A 128 10.49 -1.23 -1.61
CA VAL A 128 11.52 -0.98 -2.62
C VAL A 128 12.51 -2.14 -2.71
N ARG A 129 13.07 -2.55 -1.56
CA ARG A 129 14.09 -3.60 -1.50
C ARG A 129 13.54 -4.97 -1.89
N GLN A 130 12.32 -5.29 -1.44
CA GLN A 130 11.66 -6.53 -1.85
C GLN A 130 11.40 -6.56 -3.37
N ALA A 131 10.88 -5.46 -3.93
CA ALA A 131 10.57 -5.36 -5.35
C ALA A 131 11.84 -5.48 -6.21
N ARG A 132 12.92 -4.76 -5.87
CA ARG A 132 14.21 -4.86 -6.60
C ARG A 132 14.84 -6.23 -6.50
N ARG A 133 14.78 -6.89 -5.33
CA ARG A 133 15.28 -8.26 -5.15
C ARG A 133 14.52 -9.26 -6.02
N ALA A 134 13.20 -9.11 -6.16
CA ALA A 134 12.39 -10.01 -6.97
C ALA A 134 12.44 -9.68 -8.47
N CYS A 135 12.60 -8.41 -8.82
CA CYS A 135 12.61 -7.89 -10.18
C CYS A 135 13.76 -6.88 -10.34
N PRO A 136 15.01 -7.31 -10.64
CA PRO A 136 16.17 -6.42 -10.68
C PRO A 136 16.09 -5.27 -11.69
N ASP A 137 15.23 -5.41 -12.70
CA ASP A 137 15.00 -4.40 -13.74
C ASP A 137 13.72 -3.56 -13.50
N ILE A 138 13.10 -3.64 -12.32
CA ILE A 138 11.90 -2.87 -12.00
C ILE A 138 12.22 -1.39 -11.83
N ASP A 139 11.40 -0.52 -12.45
CA ASP A 139 11.34 0.89 -12.07
C ASP A 139 10.22 1.09 -11.04
N ILE A 140 10.44 1.93 -10.03
CA ILE A 140 9.48 2.19 -8.95
C ILE A 140 9.22 3.69 -8.90
N CYS A 141 7.94 4.08 -8.79
CA CYS A 141 7.54 5.48 -8.72
C CYS A 141 6.57 5.69 -7.56
N PHE A 142 6.88 6.68 -6.70
CA PHE A 142 5.98 7.06 -5.61
C PHE A 142 4.99 8.13 -6.07
N LEU A 143 3.73 7.98 -5.66
CA LEU A 143 2.66 8.91 -5.94
C LEU A 143 2.14 9.48 -4.64
N TYR A 144 1.89 10.79 -4.59
CA TYR A 144 1.38 11.47 -3.41
C TYR A 144 0.04 12.12 -3.72
N THR A 145 -1.03 11.56 -3.17
CA THR A 145 -2.42 12.00 -3.38
C THR A 145 -2.85 13.03 -2.32
N ALA A 146 -3.91 13.80 -2.59
CA ALA A 146 -4.32 14.91 -1.74
C ALA A 146 -5.33 14.49 -0.66
N ARG A 147 -5.29 15.17 0.50
CA ARG A 147 -6.31 15.09 1.56
C ARG A 147 -6.73 16.51 1.98
N LYS A 148 -8.04 16.74 2.14
CA LYS A 148 -8.65 18.06 2.35
C LYS A 148 -8.03 18.83 3.51
N GLU A 149 -7.76 18.11 4.58
CA GLU A 149 -7.27 18.64 5.85
C GLU A 149 -5.89 19.31 5.71
N ASP A 150 -5.08 18.89 4.74
CA ASP A 150 -3.72 19.43 4.53
C ASP A 150 -3.70 20.66 3.60
N VAL A 151 -4.86 21.09 3.06
CA VAL A 151 -4.96 22.31 2.25
C VAL A 151 -4.55 23.55 3.07
N GLU A 152 -4.95 23.62 4.34
CA GLU A 152 -4.60 24.76 5.20
C GLU A 152 -3.11 24.77 5.55
N LEU A 153 -2.53 23.60 5.79
CA LEU A 153 -1.09 23.45 5.98
C LEU A 153 -0.32 23.95 4.76
N PHE A 154 -0.77 23.58 3.55
CA PHE A 154 -0.17 24.09 2.32
C PHE A 154 -0.36 25.62 2.17
N ARG A 155 -1.55 26.13 2.48
CA ARG A 155 -1.85 27.58 2.38
C ARG A 155 -0.96 28.43 3.29
N THR A 156 -0.69 27.94 4.49
CA THR A 156 0.01 28.72 5.54
C THR A 156 1.52 28.47 5.56
N GLU A 157 1.95 27.26 5.24
CA GLU A 157 3.36 26.86 5.35
C GLU A 157 3.99 26.41 4.03
N GLY A 158 3.21 26.21 2.96
CA GLY A 158 3.69 25.67 1.69
C GLY A 158 4.07 24.19 1.75
N LYS A 159 3.61 23.45 2.77
CA LYS A 159 3.93 22.03 3.00
C LYS A 159 2.80 21.09 2.58
N GLU A 160 3.17 19.88 2.20
CA GLU A 160 2.24 18.75 1.98
C GLU A 160 2.03 17.98 3.29
N GLN A 161 1.25 16.89 3.27
CA GLN A 161 1.11 16.04 4.45
C GLN A 161 2.45 15.41 4.87
N ALA A 162 2.67 15.24 6.18
CA ALA A 162 3.94 14.76 6.75
C ALA A 162 4.43 13.41 6.14
N ASN A 163 3.51 12.52 5.76
CA ASN A 163 3.88 11.26 5.13
C ASN A 163 4.60 11.43 3.79
N VAL A 164 4.36 12.53 3.06
CA VAL A 164 5.11 12.84 1.83
C VAL A 164 6.59 13.02 2.16
N ASP A 165 6.92 13.74 3.23
CA ASP A 165 8.31 13.92 3.65
C ASP A 165 8.94 12.57 4.01
N HIS A 166 8.25 11.72 4.78
CA HIS A 166 8.75 10.39 5.17
C HIS A 166 9.00 9.47 3.96
N HIS A 167 8.10 9.51 2.97
CA HIS A 167 8.22 8.70 1.75
C HIS A 167 9.33 9.24 0.84
N GLU A 168 9.49 10.57 0.78
CA GLU A 168 10.54 11.23 0.02
C GLU A 168 11.94 10.94 0.55
N GLU A 169 12.12 10.69 1.85
CA GLU A 169 13.40 10.21 2.40
C GLU A 169 13.82 8.89 1.73
N VAL A 170 12.88 7.96 1.57
CA VAL A 170 13.11 6.69 0.87
C VAL A 170 13.31 6.93 -0.62
N ALA A 171 12.47 7.76 -1.25
CA ALA A 171 12.61 8.06 -2.68
C ALA A 171 13.97 8.69 -3.01
N GLU A 172 14.46 9.61 -2.18
CA GLU A 172 15.78 10.22 -2.31
C GLU A 172 16.90 9.20 -2.13
N ARG A 173 16.84 8.40 -1.05
CA ARG A 173 17.85 7.37 -0.77
C ARG A 173 18.02 6.39 -1.92
N TYR A 174 16.90 5.93 -2.48
CA TYR A 174 16.86 4.91 -3.53
C TYR A 174 16.79 5.49 -4.96
N ARG A 175 16.86 6.82 -5.08
CA ARG A 175 16.82 7.58 -6.33
C ARG A 175 15.58 7.33 -7.20
N LEU A 176 14.44 7.13 -6.55
CA LEU A 176 13.15 6.83 -7.19
C LEU A 176 12.46 8.09 -7.69
N PRO A 177 11.87 8.10 -8.89
CA PRO A 177 10.98 9.18 -9.26
C PRO A 177 9.77 9.26 -8.32
N SER A 178 9.29 10.47 -8.05
CA SER A 178 8.07 10.70 -7.27
C SER A 178 7.23 11.83 -7.86
N VAL A 179 5.90 11.68 -7.77
CA VAL A 179 4.91 12.58 -8.37
C VAL A 179 4.04 13.20 -7.27
N HIS A 180 4.13 14.51 -7.10
CA HIS A 180 3.42 15.28 -6.08
C HIS A 180 2.08 15.80 -6.60
N ILE A 181 1.13 14.88 -6.85
CA ILE A 181 -0.23 15.23 -7.25
C ILE A 181 -0.88 16.13 -6.19
N ALA A 182 -0.66 15.83 -4.91
CA ALA A 182 -1.16 16.57 -3.76
C ALA A 182 -0.78 18.05 -3.82
N ARG A 183 0.50 18.35 -4.07
CA ARG A 183 1.01 19.72 -4.18
C ARG A 183 0.24 20.59 -5.16
N GLU A 184 -0.02 20.09 -6.37
CA GLU A 184 -0.75 20.85 -7.38
C GLU A 184 -2.23 21.03 -7.00
N ILE A 185 -2.86 20.00 -6.42
CA ILE A 185 -4.23 20.10 -5.93
C ILE A 185 -4.32 21.14 -4.80
N TYR A 186 -3.42 21.10 -3.83
CA TYR A 186 -3.37 22.07 -2.74
C TYR A 186 -3.15 23.48 -3.25
N ARG A 187 -2.26 23.67 -4.22
CA ARG A 187 -2.04 24.98 -4.86
C ARG A 187 -3.31 25.54 -5.49
N ARG A 188 -4.00 24.75 -6.32
CA ARG A 188 -5.24 25.19 -6.98
C ARG A 188 -6.37 25.47 -5.99
N VAL A 189 -6.51 24.65 -4.94
CA VAL A 189 -7.54 24.84 -3.91
C VAL A 189 -7.21 26.03 -3.00
N ALA A 190 -5.94 26.18 -2.59
CA ALA A 190 -5.49 27.30 -1.77
C ALA A 190 -5.65 28.65 -2.47
N ALA A 191 -5.41 28.70 -3.79
CA ALA A 191 -5.61 29.86 -4.64
C ALA A 191 -7.09 30.14 -5.00
N GLY A 192 -8.01 29.24 -4.65
CA GLY A 192 -9.43 29.37 -5.00
C GLY A 192 -9.75 29.11 -6.48
N GLU A 193 -8.81 28.55 -7.24
CA GLU A 193 -9.00 28.18 -8.66
C GLU A 193 -9.96 26.99 -8.82
N ILE A 194 -9.97 26.10 -7.82
CA ILE A 194 -10.91 24.99 -7.74
C ILE A 194 -11.38 24.76 -6.30
N GLY A 195 -12.69 24.56 -6.11
CA GLY A 195 -13.24 24.11 -4.83
C GLY A 195 -13.00 22.62 -4.60
N TRP A 196 -12.74 22.22 -3.35
CA TRP A 196 -12.50 20.82 -2.99
C TRP A 196 -13.68 19.90 -3.37
N GLU A 197 -14.90 20.41 -3.23
CA GLU A 197 -16.14 19.70 -3.52
C GLU A 197 -16.29 19.36 -5.02
N ARG A 198 -15.53 20.03 -5.89
CA ARG A 198 -15.49 19.72 -7.32
C ARG A 198 -14.62 18.49 -7.61
N ILE A 199 -13.58 18.25 -6.81
CA ILE A 199 -12.63 17.15 -7.01
C ILE A 199 -12.98 15.92 -6.18
N SER A 200 -13.69 16.06 -5.07
CA SER A 200 -13.98 14.99 -4.12
C SER A 200 -15.35 15.18 -3.45
N GLY A 201 -16.02 14.08 -3.14
CA GLY A 201 -17.25 14.07 -2.33
C GLY A 201 -16.98 14.00 -0.81
N ASP A 202 -15.76 13.66 -0.41
CA ASP A 202 -15.33 13.57 0.99
C ASP A 202 -13.93 14.21 1.17
N ASN A 203 -13.23 13.91 2.28
CA ASN A 203 -11.93 14.53 2.57
C ASN A 203 -10.73 13.89 1.83
N VAL A 204 -10.90 12.77 1.12
CA VAL A 204 -9.78 11.95 0.61
C VAL A 204 -10.00 11.48 -0.83
N HIS A 205 -11.18 10.93 -1.15
CA HIS A 205 -11.42 10.13 -2.35
C HIS A 205 -11.89 10.99 -3.54
N PRO A 206 -11.06 11.14 -4.59
CA PRO A 206 -11.47 11.90 -5.76
C PRO A 206 -12.74 11.34 -6.41
N ASN A 207 -13.58 12.21 -6.94
CA ASN A 207 -14.62 11.82 -7.89
C ASN A 207 -14.02 11.70 -9.30
N ASP A 208 -14.84 11.37 -10.31
CA ASP A 208 -14.37 11.24 -11.71
C ASP A 208 -13.60 12.47 -12.23
N PHE A 209 -14.02 13.67 -11.84
CA PHE A 209 -13.33 14.90 -12.24
C PHE A 209 -11.97 15.02 -11.55
N GLY A 210 -11.89 14.74 -10.25
CA GLY A 210 -10.63 14.72 -9.51
C GLY A 210 -9.65 13.66 -10.03
N TYR A 211 -10.14 12.45 -10.30
CA TYR A 211 -9.31 11.38 -10.88
C TYR A 211 -8.83 11.71 -12.30
N ALA A 212 -9.61 12.42 -13.10
CA ALA A 212 -9.16 12.91 -14.40
C ALA A 212 -7.98 13.89 -14.27
N LEU A 213 -7.99 14.78 -13.28
CA LEU A 213 -6.83 15.65 -12.98
C LEU A 213 -5.61 14.85 -12.53
N TYR A 214 -5.80 13.88 -11.64
CA TYR A 214 -4.69 13.04 -11.14
C TYR A 214 -4.04 12.27 -12.30
N ALA A 215 -4.86 11.68 -13.17
CA ALA A 215 -4.38 10.97 -14.36
C ALA A 215 -3.70 11.91 -15.36
N GLU A 216 -4.16 13.15 -15.50
CA GLU A 216 -3.50 14.16 -16.34
C GLU A 216 -2.11 14.52 -15.82
N PHE A 217 -1.95 14.75 -14.52
CA PHE A 217 -0.65 15.06 -13.92
C PHE A 217 0.32 13.88 -14.06
N LEU A 218 -0.17 12.66 -13.81
CA LEU A 218 0.64 11.45 -13.99
C LEU A 218 1.00 11.22 -15.47
N ARG A 219 0.08 11.52 -16.40
CA ARG A 219 0.35 11.47 -17.84
C ARG A 219 1.45 12.45 -18.24
N ASP A 220 1.41 13.69 -17.77
CA ASP A 220 2.43 14.70 -18.08
C ASP A 220 3.82 14.29 -17.55
N PHE A 221 3.87 13.69 -16.35
CA PHE A 221 5.08 13.06 -15.83
C PHE A 221 5.56 11.91 -16.73
N LEU A 222 4.69 10.98 -17.10
CA LEU A 222 5.03 9.84 -17.96
C LEU A 222 5.47 10.27 -19.36
N ASP A 223 4.82 11.26 -19.95
CA ASP A 223 5.21 11.86 -21.23
C ASP A 223 6.63 12.45 -21.18
N THR A 224 7.13 12.80 -20.00
CA THR A 224 8.50 13.29 -19.79
C THR A 224 9.45 12.14 -19.43
N ALA A 225 9.09 11.31 -18.44
CA ALA A 225 9.92 10.22 -17.92
C ALA A 225 10.18 9.10 -18.95
N LEU A 226 9.27 8.92 -19.91
CA LEU A 226 9.39 7.89 -20.95
C LEU A 226 10.05 8.42 -22.24
N ARG A 227 10.45 9.70 -22.28
CA ARG A 227 11.30 10.20 -23.36
C ARG A 227 12.70 9.62 -23.19
N THR A 228 13.18 8.89 -24.19
CA THR A 228 14.57 8.47 -24.22
C THR A 228 15.42 9.64 -24.70
N GLU A 229 16.00 10.41 -23.78
CA GLU A 229 17.20 11.18 -24.13
C GLU A 229 18.42 10.24 -24.19
N ASP A 230 19.46 10.63 -24.92
CA ASP A 230 20.65 9.81 -25.26
C ASP A 230 21.49 9.34 -24.04
N GLY A 231 21.06 9.62 -22.81
CA GLY A 231 21.58 9.04 -21.58
C GLY A 231 21.06 7.62 -21.37
N GLY A 232 21.65 6.65 -22.08
CA GLY A 232 21.25 5.24 -22.10
C GLY A 232 20.84 4.67 -20.74
N ALA A 233 19.76 3.87 -20.73
CA ALA A 233 19.34 3.12 -19.55
C ALA A 233 20.47 2.17 -19.07
N PRO A 234 20.61 1.93 -17.76
CA PRO A 234 21.57 0.94 -17.25
C PRO A 234 21.35 -0.41 -17.95
N GLU A 235 22.43 -1.13 -18.24
CA GLU A 235 22.32 -2.43 -18.91
C GLU A 235 21.36 -3.37 -18.14
N PRO A 236 20.53 -4.16 -18.85
CA PRO A 236 19.64 -5.12 -18.20
C PRO A 236 20.44 -6.08 -17.32
N GLY A 237 19.95 -6.38 -16.13
CA GLY A 237 20.61 -7.32 -15.22
C GLY A 237 21.91 -6.84 -14.56
N LYS A 238 22.38 -5.61 -14.85
CA LYS A 238 23.39 -4.95 -14.00
C LYS A 238 22.69 -4.43 -12.75
N GLU A 239 22.80 -5.21 -11.67
CA GLU A 239 22.41 -4.78 -10.34
C GLU A 239 23.28 -3.60 -9.92
N THR A 240 22.66 -2.44 -9.73
CA THR A 240 23.23 -1.42 -8.86
C THR A 240 22.90 -1.85 -7.44
N PRO A 241 23.90 -2.13 -6.58
CA PRO A 241 23.65 -2.51 -5.20
C PRO A 241 22.76 -1.46 -4.55
N ASP A 242 21.72 -1.92 -3.86
CA ASP A 242 20.92 -1.00 -3.07
C ASP A 242 21.82 -0.32 -2.02
N PRO A 243 21.56 0.95 -1.70
CA PRO A 243 22.23 1.60 -0.59
C PRO A 243 22.02 0.81 0.73
N ALA A 244 22.88 1.10 1.71
CA ALA A 244 22.62 0.67 3.09
C ALA A 244 21.22 1.16 3.53
N PRO A 245 20.44 0.32 4.24
CA PRO A 245 19.07 0.66 4.61
C PRO A 245 19.04 1.91 5.50
N LEU A 246 18.01 2.73 5.34
CA LEU A 246 17.68 3.86 6.22
C LEU A 246 17.35 3.36 7.62
N HIS A 247 16.68 2.21 7.71
CA HIS A 247 16.30 1.63 8.99
C HIS A 247 16.73 0.15 9.10
N PRO A 248 17.44 -0.26 10.17
CA PRO A 248 17.90 -1.64 10.33
C PRO A 248 16.74 -2.64 10.46
N LEU A 249 15.58 -2.19 10.94
CA LEU A 249 14.34 -2.97 11.03
C LEU A 249 13.38 -2.72 9.85
N SER A 250 13.91 -2.36 8.68
CA SER A 250 13.07 -2.25 7.46
C SER A 250 12.31 -3.55 7.20
N TYR A 251 11.12 -3.42 6.60
CA TYR A 251 10.28 -4.55 6.24
C TYR A 251 10.75 -5.22 4.93
N ALA A 252 12.07 -5.32 4.72
CA ALA A 252 12.67 -5.82 3.48
C ALA A 252 12.58 -7.34 3.31
N VAL A 253 12.20 -8.06 4.37
CA VAL A 253 11.92 -9.50 4.38
C VAL A 253 10.54 -9.80 4.97
N ALA A 254 9.63 -8.82 4.85
CA ALA A 254 8.25 -8.99 5.28
C ALA A 254 7.50 -9.94 4.33
N ASP A 255 6.70 -10.83 4.90
CA ASP A 255 5.87 -11.79 4.17
C ASP A 255 4.56 -12.03 4.91
N LEU A 256 3.54 -12.41 4.14
CA LEU A 256 2.31 -13.00 4.68
C LEU A 256 2.52 -14.51 4.79
N ARG A 257 2.34 -15.04 5.99
CA ARG A 257 2.43 -16.47 6.31
C ARG A 257 1.03 -17.03 6.50
N SER A 258 0.84 -18.26 6.04
CA SER A 258 -0.48 -18.88 6.07
C SER A 258 -0.97 -19.03 7.52
N PRO A 259 -2.24 -18.72 7.82
CA PRO A 259 -2.79 -18.87 9.15
C PRO A 259 -2.84 -20.34 9.61
N HIS A 260 -2.64 -21.30 8.69
CA HIS A 260 -2.64 -22.74 8.98
C HIS A 260 -1.27 -23.29 9.36
N GLU A 261 -0.20 -22.48 9.30
CA GLU A 261 1.17 -22.88 9.67
C GLU A 261 1.35 -23.13 11.19
N ILE A 262 0.30 -22.91 11.98
CA ILE A 262 0.27 -23.27 13.41
C ILE A 262 0.12 -24.78 13.63
N GLY A 263 0.64 -25.24 14.76
CA GLY A 263 0.43 -26.60 15.26
C GLY A 263 -0.97 -26.82 15.83
N GLN A 264 -1.03 -27.24 17.09
CA GLN A 264 -2.29 -27.38 17.83
C GLN A 264 -2.88 -26.00 18.13
N ALA A 265 -4.18 -25.86 17.87
CA ALA A 265 -4.93 -24.61 18.06
C ALA A 265 -6.24 -24.94 18.77
N GLU A 266 -6.17 -25.10 20.09
CA GLU A 266 -7.32 -25.52 20.88
C GLU A 266 -8.40 -24.44 20.86
N GLY A 267 -9.56 -24.79 20.34
CA GLY A 267 -10.69 -23.87 20.20
C GLY A 267 -10.67 -22.95 19.00
N TRP A 268 -9.72 -23.16 18.09
CA TRP A 268 -9.66 -22.49 16.79
C TRP A 268 -9.97 -23.46 15.65
N GLU A 269 -10.59 -22.94 14.61
CA GLU A 269 -10.98 -23.69 13.41
C GLU A 269 -10.14 -23.21 12.22
N LYS A 270 -9.46 -24.16 11.56
CA LYS A 270 -8.79 -23.92 10.28
C LYS A 270 -9.84 -24.04 9.17
N LEU A 271 -10.29 -22.91 8.65
CA LEU A 271 -11.30 -22.87 7.58
C LEU A 271 -10.61 -22.79 6.23
N GLU A 272 -11.19 -23.51 5.27
CA GLU A 272 -10.81 -23.59 3.85
C GLU A 272 -12.00 -23.11 3.00
N ASP A 273 -11.72 -22.65 1.77
CA ASP A 273 -12.69 -22.08 0.84
C ASP A 273 -13.64 -21.06 1.50
N TRP A 274 -13.13 -20.35 2.50
CA TRP A 274 -13.90 -19.42 3.31
C TRP A 274 -14.29 -18.20 2.49
N THR A 275 -15.57 -17.87 2.56
CA THR A 275 -16.15 -16.67 1.96
C THR A 275 -16.84 -15.86 3.03
N PHE A 276 -16.98 -14.55 2.79
CA PHE A 276 -17.68 -13.66 3.69
C PHE A 276 -18.44 -12.61 2.89
N GLU A 277 -19.75 -12.56 3.07
CA GLU A 277 -20.66 -11.79 2.22
C GLU A 277 -20.57 -10.28 2.47
N HIS A 278 -20.07 -9.85 3.63
CA HIS A 278 -20.11 -8.44 4.06
C HIS A 278 -18.76 -7.71 3.97
N VAL A 279 -17.86 -8.11 3.06
CA VAL A 279 -16.58 -7.39 2.88
C VAL A 279 -16.68 -6.33 1.80
N CYS A 280 -16.21 -5.12 2.13
CA CYS A 280 -16.00 -4.08 1.15
C CYS A 280 -14.73 -4.34 0.32
N TYR A 281 -14.90 -4.39 -1.01
CA TYR A 281 -13.87 -4.20 -2.04
C TYR A 281 -12.52 -4.95 -1.90
N TRP A 282 -12.49 -6.10 -1.24
CA TRP A 282 -11.27 -6.91 -1.16
C TRP A 282 -11.52 -8.40 -1.40
N LYS A 283 -10.59 -9.04 -2.12
CA LYS A 283 -10.55 -10.50 -2.26
C LYS A 283 -9.91 -11.09 -1.01
N LEU A 284 -10.75 -11.52 -0.08
CA LEU A 284 -10.33 -12.25 1.11
C LEU A 284 -9.56 -13.53 0.75
N PRO A 285 -8.61 -13.97 1.58
CA PRO A 285 -8.05 -15.31 1.44
C PRO A 285 -9.12 -16.36 1.73
N GLY A 286 -9.14 -17.44 0.95
CA GLY A 286 -10.02 -18.58 1.20
C GLY A 286 -9.60 -19.43 2.40
N ARG A 287 -8.43 -19.16 2.99
CA ARG A 287 -7.92 -19.86 4.16
C ARG A 287 -7.81 -18.89 5.32
N ILE A 288 -8.50 -19.20 6.42
CA ILE A 288 -8.44 -18.41 7.64
C ILE A 288 -8.31 -19.30 8.86
N LEU A 289 -7.92 -18.68 9.97
CA LEU A 289 -8.07 -19.26 11.30
C LEU A 289 -9.17 -18.49 12.03
N PHE A 290 -10.21 -19.20 12.46
CA PHE A 290 -11.37 -18.63 13.14
C PHE A 290 -11.43 -19.09 14.59
N GLY A 291 -11.67 -18.16 15.51
CA GLY A 291 -11.93 -18.48 16.90
C GLY A 291 -12.96 -17.51 17.48
N ASN A 292 -13.78 -18.01 18.40
CA ASN A 292 -14.83 -17.22 19.06
C ASN A 292 -15.08 -17.60 20.53
N ARG A 293 -14.24 -18.49 21.10
CA ARG A 293 -14.34 -18.94 22.49
C ARG A 293 -13.25 -18.28 23.32
N ILE A 294 -13.65 -17.62 24.40
CA ILE A 294 -12.73 -17.06 25.39
C ILE A 294 -11.75 -18.14 25.84
N GLY A 295 -10.46 -17.80 25.89
CA GLY A 295 -9.38 -18.71 26.27
C GLY A 295 -8.92 -19.68 25.17
N ALA A 296 -9.61 -19.77 24.02
CA ALA A 296 -9.12 -20.53 22.88
C ALA A 296 -7.75 -19.99 22.45
N SER A 297 -6.78 -20.87 22.25
CA SER A 297 -5.37 -20.49 22.13
C SER A 297 -4.60 -21.30 21.10
N PHE A 298 -3.51 -20.71 20.62
CA PHE A 298 -2.54 -21.38 19.77
C PHE A 298 -1.16 -20.73 19.95
N ARG A 299 -0.13 -21.46 19.50
CA ARG A 299 1.24 -20.96 19.39
C ARG A 299 1.67 -20.89 17.94
N PHE A 300 2.41 -19.84 17.61
CA PHE A 300 3.05 -19.62 16.32
C PHE A 300 4.54 -19.34 16.52
N ASP A 301 5.39 -20.23 16.03
CA ASP A 301 6.85 -20.04 16.04
C ASP A 301 7.30 -19.41 14.71
N PHE A 302 8.18 -18.42 14.78
CA PHE A 302 8.67 -17.70 13.62
C PHE A 302 10.15 -17.31 13.76
N TYR A 303 10.77 -16.96 12.64
CA TYR A 303 12.10 -16.35 12.61
C TYR A 303 11.94 -14.94 12.07
N GLY A 304 12.55 -13.93 12.70
CA GLY A 304 12.48 -12.56 12.21
C GLY A 304 12.61 -11.50 13.30
N THR A 305 12.24 -10.26 12.94
CA THR A 305 12.28 -9.09 13.83
C THR A 305 10.89 -8.51 14.13
N ALA A 306 9.85 -8.98 13.43
CA ALA A 306 8.48 -8.52 13.62
C ALA A 306 7.48 -9.66 13.44
N VAL A 307 6.41 -9.62 14.22
CA VAL A 307 5.26 -10.53 14.11
C VAL A 307 3.95 -9.80 14.33
N GLY A 308 2.93 -10.22 13.61
CA GLY A 308 1.57 -9.75 13.73
C GLY A 308 0.59 -10.62 12.98
N PHE A 309 -0.60 -10.08 12.72
CA PHE A 309 -1.59 -10.73 11.88
C PHE A 309 -2.45 -9.73 11.13
N SER A 310 -2.95 -10.14 9.96
CA SER A 310 -4.06 -9.48 9.30
C SER A 310 -5.33 -10.23 9.64
N MET A 311 -6.41 -9.50 9.81
CA MET A 311 -7.69 -10.05 10.25
C MET A 311 -8.87 -9.39 9.56
N LEU A 312 -10.03 -10.04 9.60
CA LEU A 312 -11.29 -9.36 9.29
C LEU A 312 -11.89 -8.79 10.59
N ALA A 313 -11.92 -7.46 10.69
CA ALA A 313 -12.49 -6.71 11.79
C ALA A 313 -13.95 -6.32 11.49
N GLY A 314 -14.82 -6.34 12.50
CA GLY A 314 -16.24 -5.99 12.39
C GLY A 314 -16.94 -6.01 13.76
N ILE A 315 -18.26 -5.91 13.77
CA ILE A 315 -19.05 -5.63 14.99
C ILE A 315 -18.89 -6.69 16.09
N ASP A 316 -18.56 -7.93 15.75
CA ASP A 316 -18.41 -9.04 16.69
C ASP A 316 -16.95 -9.31 17.11
N LEU A 317 -16.03 -8.40 16.77
CA LEU A 317 -14.58 -8.55 16.99
C LEU A 317 -14.22 -8.59 18.48
N GLY A 318 -13.53 -9.66 18.89
CA GLY A 318 -12.91 -9.80 20.21
C GLY A 318 -11.50 -9.23 20.32
N ASN A 319 -11.02 -9.05 21.55
CA ASN A 319 -9.61 -8.80 21.82
C ASN A 319 -8.81 -10.11 21.89
N VAL A 320 -7.49 -10.02 21.77
CA VAL A 320 -6.58 -11.14 22.03
C VAL A 320 -5.59 -10.77 23.13
N ASP A 321 -5.28 -11.73 24.00
CA ASP A 321 -4.08 -11.64 24.82
C ASP A 321 -2.94 -12.36 24.11
N TYR A 322 -1.74 -11.79 24.12
CA TYR A 322 -0.58 -12.37 23.48
C TYR A 322 0.67 -12.30 24.36
N SER A 323 1.60 -13.23 24.14
CA SER A 323 2.93 -13.26 24.76
C SER A 323 4.00 -13.52 23.69
N ILE A 324 5.12 -12.81 23.80
CA ILE A 324 6.31 -13.02 22.98
C ILE A 324 7.37 -13.70 23.85
N ASP A 325 7.94 -14.80 23.37
CA ASP A 325 9.04 -15.55 23.99
C ASP A 325 8.79 -15.95 25.46
N GLY A 326 7.53 -16.26 25.79
CA GLY A 326 7.13 -16.64 27.15
C GLY A 326 7.13 -15.47 28.15
N GLY A 327 7.20 -14.24 27.67
CA GLY A 327 7.03 -13.04 28.48
C GLY A 327 5.62 -12.87 29.05
N PRO A 328 5.38 -11.80 29.82
CA PRO A 328 4.04 -11.50 30.34
C PRO A 328 3.02 -11.33 29.22
N PHE A 329 1.81 -11.86 29.41
CA PHE A 329 0.70 -11.62 28.48
C PHE A 329 0.30 -10.15 28.48
N GLN A 330 0.06 -9.62 27.29
CA GLN A 330 -0.46 -8.28 27.03
C GLN A 330 -1.77 -8.41 26.24
N THR A 331 -2.69 -7.45 26.38
CA THR A 331 -3.94 -7.43 25.62
C THR A 331 -3.79 -6.50 24.41
N ALA A 332 -4.08 -7.03 23.22
CA ALA A 332 -4.25 -6.22 22.01
C ALA A 332 -5.74 -5.86 21.86
N GLU A 333 -6.05 -4.57 21.96
CA GLU A 333 -7.39 -4.04 21.69
C GLU A 333 -7.61 -3.95 20.18
N LEU A 334 -8.49 -4.81 19.67
CA LEU A 334 -8.62 -4.99 18.21
C LEU A 334 -9.78 -4.20 17.62
N PHE A 335 -10.80 -3.90 18.41
CA PHE A 335 -11.97 -3.14 17.97
C PHE A 335 -11.62 -1.66 17.79
N ASP A 336 -12.13 -1.04 16.71
CA ASP A 336 -12.10 0.41 16.51
C ASP A 336 -13.46 0.91 16.01
N GLU A 337 -13.62 2.22 15.92
CA GLU A 337 -14.90 2.85 15.57
C GLU A 337 -15.53 2.32 14.28
N LYS A 338 -14.73 1.93 13.27
CA LYS A 338 -15.24 1.43 11.98
C LYS A 338 -15.82 0.02 12.07
N CYS A 339 -15.45 -0.73 13.10
CA CYS A 339 -15.97 -2.08 13.31
C CYS A 339 -17.50 -2.07 13.51
N ALA A 340 -18.06 -0.98 14.02
CA ALA A 340 -19.50 -0.83 14.18
C ALA A 340 -20.25 -0.58 12.85
N ASP A 341 -19.55 -0.07 11.83
CA ASP A 341 -20.16 0.35 10.57
C ASP A 341 -20.09 -0.75 9.50
N PHE A 342 -18.96 -1.45 9.38
CA PHE A 342 -18.74 -2.48 8.34
C PHE A 342 -17.57 -3.41 8.67
N TYR A 343 -17.50 -4.54 7.95
CA TYR A 343 -16.37 -5.46 8.04
C TYR A 343 -15.25 -5.07 7.07
N ARG A 344 -14.00 -5.10 7.56
CA ARG A 344 -12.83 -4.73 6.76
C ARG A 344 -11.56 -5.46 7.20
N PRO A 345 -10.55 -5.58 6.32
CA PRO A 345 -9.22 -5.98 6.76
C PRO A 345 -8.68 -4.98 7.79
N LYS A 346 -7.99 -5.51 8.79
CA LYS A 346 -7.18 -4.76 9.75
C LYS A 346 -5.86 -5.49 9.95
N ILE A 347 -4.78 -4.73 10.12
CA ILE A 347 -3.45 -5.24 10.43
C ILE A 347 -3.13 -4.88 11.86
N VAL A 348 -2.49 -5.82 12.56
CA VAL A 348 -2.01 -5.64 13.92
C VAL A 348 -0.60 -6.19 13.99
N LEU A 349 0.37 -5.32 14.23
CA LEU A 349 1.71 -5.74 14.66
C LEU A 349 1.70 -5.87 16.18
N LEU A 350 2.12 -7.03 16.68
CA LEU A 350 2.21 -7.32 18.11
C LEU A 350 3.61 -7.05 18.65
N ALA A 351 4.62 -7.25 17.82
CA ALA A 351 5.99 -6.84 18.08
C ALA A 351 6.66 -6.54 16.75
N ASP A 352 7.44 -5.47 16.67
CA ASP A 352 8.05 -5.02 15.43
C ASP A 352 9.55 -4.71 15.54
N SER A 353 10.12 -4.85 16.74
CA SER A 353 11.49 -4.47 17.06
C SER A 353 12.25 -5.57 17.81
N LEU A 354 11.94 -6.83 17.48
CA LEU A 354 12.61 -7.99 18.05
C LEU A 354 14.04 -8.12 17.51
N ALA A 355 14.92 -8.74 18.30
CA ALA A 355 16.25 -9.12 17.83
C ALA A 355 16.13 -10.13 16.68
N PRO A 356 17.00 -10.12 15.66
CA PRO A 356 16.94 -11.14 14.61
C PRO A 356 17.17 -12.54 15.20
N GLY A 357 16.18 -13.41 15.06
CA GLY A 357 16.29 -14.76 15.60
C GLY A 357 14.99 -15.55 15.54
N ALA A 358 15.00 -16.72 16.18
CA ALA A 358 13.81 -17.52 16.39
C ALA A 358 13.03 -17.00 17.60
N HIS A 359 11.71 -16.91 17.44
CA HIS A 359 10.78 -16.38 18.42
C HIS A 359 9.51 -17.22 18.48
N SER A 360 8.74 -17.03 19.54
CA SER A 360 7.41 -17.61 19.68
C SER A 360 6.36 -16.60 20.07
N LEU A 361 5.20 -16.71 19.44
CA LEU A 361 4.00 -15.95 19.72
C LEU A 361 2.93 -16.91 20.26
N ASP A 362 2.54 -16.72 21.51
CA ASP A 362 1.40 -17.40 22.12
C ASP A 362 0.20 -16.44 22.12
N ILE A 363 -0.93 -16.86 21.54
CA ILE A 363 -2.16 -16.06 21.45
C ILE A 363 -3.32 -16.80 22.13
N ARG A 364 -4.18 -16.05 22.81
CA ARG A 364 -5.50 -16.52 23.25
C ARG A 364 -6.58 -15.45 23.07
N ILE A 365 -7.82 -15.89 22.83
CA ILE A 365 -8.97 -14.97 22.81
C ILE A 365 -9.20 -14.44 24.23
N SER A 366 -9.19 -13.11 24.36
CA SER A 366 -9.32 -12.44 25.65
C SER A 366 -10.75 -12.54 26.18
N GLU A 367 -10.89 -12.56 27.50
CA GLU A 367 -12.18 -12.35 28.18
C GLU A 367 -12.66 -10.91 28.00
N SER A 368 -11.73 -9.96 27.81
CA SER A 368 -12.07 -8.58 27.50
C SER A 368 -12.54 -8.43 26.05
N ARG A 369 -13.43 -7.48 25.83
CA ARG A 369 -13.77 -6.94 24.51
C ARG A 369 -14.19 -5.49 24.64
N HIS A 370 -14.17 -4.76 23.54
CA HIS A 370 -14.69 -3.40 23.50
C HIS A 370 -16.19 -3.37 23.81
N ALA A 371 -16.67 -2.30 24.46
CA ALA A 371 -18.05 -2.20 24.95
C ALA A 371 -19.11 -2.27 23.83
N LEU A 372 -18.76 -1.81 22.63
CA LEU A 372 -19.62 -1.88 21.44
C LEU A 372 -19.52 -3.22 20.69
N SER A 373 -18.60 -4.11 21.07
CA SER A 373 -18.46 -5.40 20.39
C SER A 373 -19.57 -6.38 20.81
N GLU A 374 -20.19 -6.99 19.82
CA GLU A 374 -21.25 -7.99 19.99
C GLU A 374 -20.70 -9.41 20.28
N GLY A 375 -19.37 -9.61 20.21
CA GLY A 375 -18.79 -10.95 20.31
C GLY A 375 -17.30 -11.01 20.65
N HIS A 376 -16.74 -12.21 20.54
CA HIS A 376 -15.31 -12.48 20.71
C HIS A 376 -14.70 -13.10 19.44
N ALA A 377 -15.30 -12.83 18.28
CA ALA A 377 -14.86 -13.42 17.03
C ALA A 377 -13.50 -12.84 16.62
N VAL A 378 -12.57 -13.73 16.23
CA VAL A 378 -11.28 -13.37 15.66
C VAL A 378 -11.11 -14.19 14.39
N ARG A 379 -11.02 -13.50 13.26
CA ARG A 379 -10.86 -14.08 11.92
C ARG A 379 -9.48 -13.72 11.40
N LEU A 380 -8.48 -14.53 11.73
CA LEU A 380 -7.10 -14.30 11.28
C LEU A 380 -6.96 -14.75 9.83
N LEU A 381 -6.54 -13.82 8.99
CA LEU A 381 -6.40 -14.01 7.55
C LEU A 381 -4.99 -14.48 7.21
N ASN A 382 -3.98 -13.85 7.80
CA ASN A 382 -2.58 -14.24 7.65
C ASN A 382 -1.78 -13.84 8.89
N PHE A 383 -0.67 -14.53 9.14
CA PHE A 383 0.38 -13.97 10.01
C PHE A 383 1.25 -13.02 9.20
N LEU A 384 1.74 -11.98 9.86
CA LEU A 384 2.74 -11.05 9.34
C LEU A 384 4.07 -11.41 9.99
N VAL A 385 5.10 -11.68 9.20
CA VAL A 385 6.46 -11.93 9.70
C VAL A 385 7.47 -11.13 8.89
N ASN A 386 8.39 -10.44 9.55
CA ASN A 386 9.55 -9.83 8.90
C ASN A 386 10.80 -10.65 9.25
N GLY A 387 11.17 -11.64 8.43
CA GLY A 387 12.30 -12.52 8.73
C GLY A 387 12.64 -13.58 7.70
#